data_AF-A0AAI9D635-F1
#
_entry.id   AF-A0AAI9D635-F1
#
_cell.length_a   1.000
_cell.length_b   1.000
_cell.length_c   1.000
_cell.angle_alpha   90.00
_cell.angle_beta   90.00
_cell.angle_gamma   90.00
#
_symmetry.space_group_name_H-M   'P 1'
#
loop_
_entity.id
_entity.type
_entity.pdbx_description
1 polymer ?
#
loop_
_entity_poly.entity_id
_entity_poly.type
_entity_poly.pdbx_seq_one_letter_code
_entity_poly.pdbx_strand_id
1 'polypeptide(L)'
;MKNAMITKLSAGQPRKEKPTAMSQLTLLDIIANGTAIRLFKETLVSFDNGSRTRYVMSVRRQSGRGWMAKQIIWPEGELEQALLEANKAAQQEIQRASLLATA
;
A
#
# COMPACT_ATOMS: atom_id res chain seq x y z
N MET A 1 -25.05 15.53 11.19
CA MET A 1 -23.87 16.24 10.63
C MET A 1 -23.75 15.86 9.17
N LYS A 2 -23.83 16.82 8.23
CA LYS A 2 -23.72 16.54 6.79
C LYS A 2 -22.23 16.49 6.42
N ASN A 3 -21.73 15.34 5.98
CA ASN A 3 -20.39 15.21 5.42
C ASN A 3 -20.32 16.03 4.13
N ALA A 4 -19.79 17.25 4.21
CA ALA A 4 -19.54 18.07 3.04
C ALA A 4 -18.38 17.44 2.25
N MET A 5 -18.69 16.77 1.14
CA MET A 5 -17.69 16.41 0.14
C MET A 5 -17.16 17.71 -0.47
N ILE A 6 -15.87 17.99 -0.30
CA ILE A 6 -15.20 19.12 -0.94
C ILE A 6 -15.09 18.78 -2.43
N THR A 7 -15.93 19.43 -3.24
CA THR A 7 -16.02 19.19 -4.70
C THR A 7 -15.01 20.01 -5.50
N LYS A 8 -14.46 21.09 -4.92
CA LYS A 8 -13.40 21.93 -5.51
C LYS A 8 -12.53 22.53 -4.41
N LEU A 9 -11.23 22.63 -4.66
CA LEU A 9 -10.31 23.43 -3.83
C LEU A 9 -10.62 24.92 -4.07
N SER A 10 -10.63 25.74 -3.01
CA SER A 10 -10.82 27.18 -3.14
C SER A 10 -9.67 27.80 -3.94
N ALA A 11 -9.99 28.80 -4.77
CA ALA A 11 -8.98 29.56 -5.51
C ALA A 11 -7.99 30.19 -4.52
N GLY A 12 -6.69 29.89 -4.69
CA GLY A 12 -5.63 30.36 -3.79
C GLY A 12 -5.28 29.41 -2.64
N GLN A 13 -5.94 28.25 -2.49
CA GLN A 13 -5.51 27.27 -1.51
C GLN A 13 -4.22 26.59 -2.01
N PRO A 14 -3.07 26.73 -1.31
CA PRO A 14 -1.86 26.06 -1.71
C PRO A 14 -2.10 24.55 -1.69
N ARG A 15 -1.78 23.88 -2.81
CA ARG A 15 -1.78 22.41 -2.83
C ARG A 15 -0.81 21.97 -1.75
N LYS A 16 -1.29 21.25 -0.74
CA LYS A 16 -0.41 20.58 0.22
C LYS A 16 0.59 19.77 -0.59
N GLU A 17 1.88 20.08 -0.42
CA GLU A 17 2.92 19.33 -1.09
C GLU A 17 2.79 17.85 -0.73
N LYS A 18 2.89 17.02 -1.76
CA LYS A 18 2.95 15.58 -1.54
C LYS A 18 4.32 15.27 -0.96
N PRO A 19 4.41 14.48 0.12
CA PRO A 19 5.70 14.06 0.63
C PRO A 19 6.51 13.36 -0.48
N THR A 20 7.78 13.72 -0.60
CA THR A 20 8.70 13.10 -1.56
C THR A 20 9.32 11.87 -0.92
N ALA A 21 9.30 10.74 -1.61
CA ALA A 21 10.01 9.55 -1.16
C ALA A 21 11.53 9.75 -1.33
N MET A 22 12.26 9.78 -0.21
CA MET A 22 13.71 9.95 -0.19
C MET A 22 14.43 8.60 -0.36
N SER A 23 13.91 7.55 0.27
CA SER A 23 14.47 6.21 0.18
C SER A 23 13.40 5.14 0.32
N GLN A 24 13.67 3.97 -0.27
CA GLN A 24 12.81 2.81 -0.23
C GLN A 24 13.68 1.55 -0.08
N LEU A 25 13.31 0.68 0.86
CA LEU A 25 13.91 -0.63 1.07
C LEU A 25 12.82 -1.70 0.97
N THR A 26 12.90 -2.55 -0.05
CA THR A 26 11.99 -3.69 -0.18
C THR A 26 12.31 -4.73 0.90
N LEU A 27 11.30 -5.11 1.66
CA LEU A 27 11.37 -6.13 2.71
C LEU A 27 10.88 -7.48 2.20
N LEU A 28 9.78 -7.47 1.42
CA LEU A 28 9.22 -8.65 0.76
C LEU A 28 8.78 -8.29 -0.65
N ASP A 29 9.06 -9.18 -1.61
CA ASP A 29 8.52 -9.12 -2.98
C ASP A 29 8.06 -10.53 -3.36
N ILE A 30 6.75 -10.75 -3.31
CA ILE A 30 6.12 -12.05 -3.49
C ILE A 30 5.22 -11.98 -4.72
N ILE A 31 5.40 -12.93 -5.64
CA ILE A 31 4.49 -13.15 -6.76
C ILE A 31 3.74 -14.47 -6.51
N ALA A 32 2.42 -14.38 -6.39
CA ALA A 32 1.55 -15.55 -6.21
C ALA A 32 0.31 -15.41 -7.11
N ASN A 33 0.12 -16.36 -8.03
CA ASN A 33 -1.11 -16.50 -8.82
C ASN A 33 -1.56 -15.25 -9.59
N GLY A 34 -0.59 -14.55 -10.21
CA GLY A 34 -0.85 -13.30 -10.93
C GLY A 34 -1.10 -12.10 -10.02
N THR A 35 -0.93 -12.26 -8.71
CA THR A 35 -0.93 -11.19 -7.70
C THR A 35 0.51 -10.89 -7.28
N ALA A 36 0.91 -9.62 -7.38
CA ALA A 36 2.17 -9.11 -6.86
C ALA A 36 1.94 -8.46 -5.49
N ILE A 37 2.65 -8.91 -4.48
CA ILE A 37 2.57 -8.45 -3.09
C ILE A 37 3.95 -7.93 -2.71
N ARG A 38 4.06 -6.63 -2.44
CA ARG A 38 5.31 -6.01 -2.00
C ARG A 38 5.13 -5.35 -0.66
N LEU A 39 6.02 -5.64 0.28
CA LEU A 39 6.18 -4.88 1.52
C LEU A 39 7.51 -4.15 1.44
N PHE A 40 7.49 -2.84 1.65
CA PHE A 40 8.69 -2.03 1.68
C PHE A 40 8.64 -0.97 2.78
N LYS A 41 9.80 -0.66 3.32
CA LYS A 41 10.04 0.50 4.18
C LYS A 41 10.29 1.70 3.27
N GLU A 42 9.60 2.80 3.47
CA GLU A 42 9.89 4.06 2.79
C GLU A 42 10.09 5.20 3.79
N THR A 43 11.03 6.08 3.48
CA THR A 43 11.21 7.34 4.19
C THR A 43 10.74 8.47 3.30
N LEU A 44 9.73 9.18 3.78
CA LEU A 44 9.17 10.36 3.15
C LEU A 44 9.78 11.61 3.76
N VAL A 45 9.99 12.64 2.96
CA VAL A 45 10.40 13.97 3.43
C VAL A 45 9.37 14.99 2.97
N SER A 46 9.00 15.90 3.86
CA SER A 46 8.14 17.05 3.57
C SER A 46 8.65 18.27 4.31
N PHE A 47 8.45 19.46 3.75
CA PHE A 47 8.86 20.71 4.38
C PHE A 47 8.21 20.92 5.75
N ASP A 48 6.92 20.59 5.88
CA ASP A 48 6.16 20.88 7.09
C ASP A 48 6.36 19.86 8.23
N ASN A 49 6.62 18.58 7.90
CA ASN A 49 6.64 17.49 8.89
C ASN A 49 7.98 16.76 9.00
N GLY A 50 9.05 17.30 8.39
CA GLY A 50 10.37 16.67 8.39
C GLY A 50 10.39 15.32 7.66
N SER A 51 11.22 14.39 8.15
CA SER A 51 11.28 13.01 7.63
C SER A 51 10.38 12.07 8.42
N ARG A 52 9.57 11.27 7.72
CA ARG A 52 8.77 10.21 8.33
C ARG A 52 9.01 8.88 7.62
N THR A 53 9.30 7.86 8.42
CA THR A 53 9.44 6.50 7.95
C THR A 53 8.17 5.69 8.19
N ARG A 54 7.82 4.83 7.24
CA ARG A 54 6.63 3.98 7.29
C ARG A 54 6.83 2.69 6.50
N TYR A 55 6.01 1.69 6.80
CA TYR A 55 5.94 0.48 5.99
C TYR A 55 4.72 0.55 5.08
N VAL A 56 4.89 0.12 3.84
CA VAL A 56 3.83 0.09 2.84
C VAL A 56 3.76 -1.29 2.23
N MET A 57 2.60 -1.92 2.35
CA MET A 57 2.27 -3.10 1.57
C MET A 57 1.47 -2.69 0.35
N SER A 58 1.92 -3.07 -0.84
CA SER A 58 1.20 -2.92 -2.10
C SER A 58 0.82 -4.30 -2.64
N VAL A 59 -0.48 -4.51 -2.85
CA VAL A 59 -1.02 -5.71 -3.49
C VAL A 59 -1.58 -5.31 -4.85
N ARG A 60 -1.05 -5.89 -5.91
CA ARG A 60 -1.48 -5.65 -7.30
C ARG A 60 -1.95 -6.95 -7.91
N ARG A 61 -3.20 -6.99 -8.35
CA ARG A 61 -3.79 -8.20 -8.97
C ARG A 61 -4.54 -7.86 -10.23
N GLN A 62 -4.54 -8.80 -11.16
CA GLN A 62 -5.41 -8.72 -12.33
C GLN A 62 -6.83 -9.11 -11.93
N SER A 63 -7.80 -8.31 -12.34
CA SER A 63 -9.23 -8.60 -12.22
C SER A 63 -9.86 -8.56 -13.60
N GLY A 64 -11.07 -9.12 -13.74
CA GLY A 64 -11.82 -9.05 -15.01
C GLY A 64 -12.10 -7.62 -15.51
N ARG A 65 -11.89 -6.59 -14.67
CA ARG A 65 -12.02 -5.16 -15.03
C ARG A 65 -10.66 -4.45 -15.20
N GLY A 66 -9.55 -5.19 -15.23
CA GLY A 66 -8.19 -4.65 -15.33
C GLY A 66 -7.37 -4.78 -14.04
N TRP A 67 -6.25 -4.07 -13.98
CA TRP A 67 -5.34 -4.10 -12.83
C TRP A 67 -5.90 -3.33 -11.63
N MET A 68 -5.98 -3.98 -10.48
CA MET A 68 -6.31 -3.35 -9.21
C MET A 68 -5.08 -3.28 -8.31
N ALA A 69 -4.90 -2.14 -7.64
CA ALA A 69 -3.85 -1.93 -6.65
C ALA A 69 -4.48 -1.53 -5.30
N LYS A 70 -4.11 -2.24 -4.24
CA LYS A 70 -4.44 -1.91 -2.85
C LYS A 70 -3.15 -1.58 -2.11
N GLN A 71 -3.17 -0.51 -1.32
CA GLN A 71 -2.08 -0.17 -0.42
C GLN A 71 -2.57 -0.14 1.02
N ILE A 72 -1.73 -0.64 1.93
CA ILE A 72 -1.91 -0.54 3.37
C ILE A 72 -0.61 0.01 3.95
N ILE A 73 -0.73 0.92 4.91
CA ILE A 73 0.39 1.71 5.43
C ILE A 73 0.40 1.59 6.95
N TRP A 74 1.59 1.34 7.50
CA TRP A 74 1.84 1.25 8.93
C TRP A 74 2.94 2.21 9.37
N PRO A 75 2.90 2.74 10.61
CA PRO A 75 4.00 3.52 11.17
C PRO A 75 5.25 2.64 11.39
N GLU A 76 6.41 3.27 11.60
CA GLU A 76 7.71 2.57 11.77
C GLU A 76 7.75 1.60 12.97
N GLY A 77 6.89 1.78 13.98
CA GLY A 77 6.78 0.88 15.13
C GLY A 77 5.98 -0.40 14.89
N GLU A 78 5.34 -0.56 13.73
CA GLU A 78 4.39 -1.65 13.46
C GLU A 78 4.90 -2.62 12.37
N LEU A 79 6.21 -2.88 12.33
CA LEU A 79 6.81 -3.80 11.36
C LEU A 79 6.21 -5.20 11.45
N GLU A 80 6.03 -5.73 12.66
CA GLU A 80 5.50 -7.07 12.89
C GLU A 80 4.08 -7.21 12.32
N GLN A 81 3.22 -6.22 12.56
CA GLN A 81 1.87 -6.21 12.01
C GLN A 81 1.88 -6.15 10.48
N ALA A 82 2.77 -5.35 9.90
CA ALA A 82 2.93 -5.24 8.45
C ALA A 82 3.41 -6.57 7.83
N LEU A 83 4.34 -7.27 8.47
CA LEU A 83 4.81 -8.59 8.06
C LEU A 83 3.71 -9.65 8.18
N LEU A 84 2.94 -9.63 9.26
CA LEU A 84 1.83 -10.57 9.48
C LEU A 84 0.76 -10.44 8.39
N GLU A 85 0.36 -9.21 8.06
CA GLU A 85 -0.61 -8.93 7.00
C GLU A 85 -0.07 -9.28 5.60
N ALA A 86 1.21 -9.03 5.34
CA ALA A 86 1.84 -9.45 4.08
C ALA A 86 1.88 -10.98 3.92
N ASN A 87 2.25 -11.70 4.97
CA ASN A 87 2.25 -13.15 4.97
C ASN A 87 0.83 -13.71 4.79
N LYS A 88 -0.16 -13.16 5.50
CA LYS A 88 -1.58 -13.52 5.35
C LYS A 88 -2.08 -13.31 3.93
N ALA A 89 -1.76 -12.17 3.31
CA ALA A 89 -2.13 -11.89 1.92
C ALA A 89 -1.49 -12.91 0.95
N ALA A 90 -0.21 -13.23 1.15
CA ALA A 90 0.48 -14.22 0.33
C ALA A 90 -0.15 -15.61 0.47
N GLN A 91 -0.44 -16.06 1.69
CA GLN A 91 -1.09 -17.36 1.94
C GLN A 91 -2.49 -17.44 1.31
N GLN A 92 -3.29 -16.37 1.43
CA GLN A 92 -4.62 -16.32 0.80
C GLN A 92 -4.55 -16.45 -0.71
N GLU A 93 -3.61 -15.75 -1.35
CA GLU A 93 -3.44 -15.83 -2.80
C GLU A 93 -2.93 -17.22 -3.21
N ILE A 94 -1.98 -17.82 -2.48
CA ILE A 94 -1.51 -19.20 -2.73
C ILE A 94 -2.66 -20.21 -2.64
N GLN A 95 -3.46 -20.16 -1.56
CA GLN A 95 -4.59 -21.06 -1.34
C GLN A 95 -5.68 -20.91 -2.41
N ARG A 96 -5.93 -19.68 -2.90
CA ARG A 96 -6.89 -19.43 -3.98
C ARG A 96 -6.56 -20.25 -5.23
N ALA A 97 -5.30 -20.37 -5.62
CA ALA A 97 -4.96 -21.20 -6.78
C ALA A 97 -5.08 -22.69 -6.50
N SER A 98 -4.78 -23.15 -5.28
CA SER A 98 -5.02 -24.55 -4.93
C SER A 98 -6.48 -24.91 -5.11
N LEU A 99 -7.41 -24.05 -4.68
CA LEU A 99 -8.85 -24.24 -4.92
C LEU A 99 -9.22 -24.24 -6.40
N LEU A 100 -8.67 -23.31 -7.20
CA LEU A 100 -8.92 -23.26 -8.64
C LEU A 100 -8.33 -24.46 -9.41
N ALA A 101 -7.27 -25.07 -8.92
CA ALA A 101 -6.64 -26.23 -9.54
C ALA A 101 -7.38 -27.55 -9.21
N THR A 102 -8.19 -27.57 -8.15
CA THR A 102 -8.95 -28.75 -7.69
C THR A 102 -10.45 -28.70 -8.03
N ALA A 103 -10.93 -27.61 -8.64
CA ALA A 103 -12.32 -27.41 -9.05
C ALA A 103 -12.47 -27.64 -10.56
#